data_AF-A0A376TM52-F1
#
_entry.id   AF-A0A376TM52-F1
#
_cell.length_a   1.000
_cell.length_b   1.000
_cell.length_c   1.000
_cell.angle_alpha   90.00
_cell.angle_beta   90.00
_cell.angle_gamma   90.00
#
_symmetry.space_group_name_H-M   'P 1'
#
loop_
_entity.id
_entity.type
_entity.pdbx_description
1 polymer ?
#
loop_
_entity_poly.entity_id
_entity_poly.type
_entity_poly.pdbx_seq_one_letter_code
_entity_poly.pdbx_strand_id
1 'polypeptide(L)'
;MAQAVEAVERAEASADRLKISLMKNIAVLDFFRNTTGLPASNEILQSIYSNNTKISLEDSLNELKKSKVIVYRKHIESWSVFGR
;
A
#
# COMPACT_ATOMS: atom_id res chain seq x y z
N MET A 1 1.02 13.73 -29.93
CA MET A 1 1.73 12.63 -29.23
C MET A 1 2.22 13.04 -27.84
N ALA A 2 2.60 14.30 -27.58
CA ALA A 2 3.01 14.78 -26.25
C ALA A 2 1.97 14.54 -25.13
N GLN A 3 0.69 14.83 -25.38
CA GLN A 3 -0.37 14.71 -24.36
C GLN A 3 -0.58 13.27 -23.83
N ALA A 4 -0.35 12.26 -24.66
CA ALA A 4 -0.43 10.86 -24.24
C ALA A 4 0.76 10.48 -23.35
N VAL A 5 1.96 10.96 -23.68
CA VAL A 5 3.17 10.76 -22.87
C VAL A 5 3.05 11.46 -21.52
N GLU A 6 2.62 12.72 -21.49
CA GLU A 6 2.42 13.45 -20.24
C GLU A 6 1.35 12.82 -19.34
N ALA A 7 0.29 12.26 -19.93
CA ALA A 7 -0.74 11.53 -19.19
C ALA A 7 -0.19 10.24 -18.56
N VAL A 8 0.67 9.52 -19.29
CA VAL A 8 1.33 8.31 -18.81
C VAL A 8 2.33 8.64 -17.69
N GLU A 9 3.21 9.62 -17.88
CA GLU A 9 4.19 10.03 -16.87
C GLU A 9 3.52 10.49 -15.57
N ARG A 10 2.39 11.23 -15.66
CA ARG A 10 1.60 11.58 -14.46
C ARG A 10 0.97 10.37 -13.79
N ALA A 11 0.46 9.41 -14.57
CA ALA A 11 -0.13 8.19 -14.02
C ALA A 11 0.94 7.35 -13.29
N GLU A 12 2.12 7.19 -13.90
CA GLU A 12 3.26 6.46 -13.31
C GLU A 12 3.77 7.16 -12.04
N ALA A 13 3.97 8.48 -12.07
CA ALA A 13 4.38 9.24 -10.90
C ALA A 13 3.34 9.18 -9.76
N SER A 14 2.06 9.15 -10.10
CA SER A 14 0.97 8.98 -9.13
C SER A 14 0.99 7.57 -8.52
N ALA A 15 1.19 6.53 -9.33
CA ALA A 15 1.31 5.15 -8.87
C ALA A 15 2.51 4.97 -7.91
N ASP A 16 3.63 5.63 -8.18
CA ASP A 16 4.80 5.57 -7.29
C ASP A 16 4.55 6.27 -5.94
N ARG A 17 3.89 7.43 -5.96
CA ARG A 17 3.46 8.11 -4.73
C ARG A 17 2.49 7.27 -3.91
N LEU A 18 1.58 6.55 -4.55
CA LEU A 18 0.68 5.62 -3.86
C LEU A 18 1.45 4.50 -3.17
N LYS A 19 2.40 3.85 -3.86
CA LYS A 19 3.25 2.80 -3.27
C LYS A 19 4.04 3.32 -2.06
N ILE A 20 4.66 4.49 -2.16
CA ILE A 20 5.40 5.11 -1.05
C ILE A 20 4.47 5.43 0.12
N SER A 21 3.31 6.02 -0.14
CA SER A 21 2.31 6.33 0.89
C SER A 21 1.82 5.05 1.57
N LEU A 22 1.52 4.01 0.79
CA LEU A 22 1.03 2.72 1.25
C LEU A 22 2.05 2.04 2.17
N MET A 23 3.32 2.03 1.76
CA MET A 23 4.42 1.53 2.60
C MET A 23 4.49 2.28 3.93
N LYS A 24 4.43 3.63 3.91
CA LYS A 24 4.48 4.44 5.14
C LYS A 24 3.33 4.10 6.07
N ASN A 25 2.11 4.00 5.55
CA ASN A 25 0.93 3.68 6.36
C ASN A 25 1.02 2.25 6.92
N ILE A 26 1.43 1.26 6.14
CA ILE A 26 1.65 -0.10 6.63
C ILE A 26 2.73 -0.12 7.72
N ALA A 27 3.84 0.61 7.54
CA ALA A 27 4.91 0.68 8.54
C ALA A 27 4.43 1.31 9.86
N VAL A 28 3.67 2.40 9.77
CA VAL A 28 3.07 3.08 10.93
C VAL A 28 2.08 2.15 11.63
N LEU A 29 1.15 1.54 10.89
CA LEU A 29 0.16 0.62 11.45
C LEU A 29 0.83 -0.62 12.08
N ASP A 30 1.84 -1.20 11.43
CA ASP A 30 2.60 -2.33 11.97
C ASP A 30 3.38 -1.96 13.24
N PHE A 31 3.97 -0.76 13.28
CA PHE A 31 4.64 -0.23 14.48
C PHE A 31 3.66 -0.04 15.65
N PHE A 32 2.49 0.56 15.38
CA PHE A 32 1.48 0.81 16.40
C PHE A 32 0.68 -0.44 16.79
N ARG A 33 0.74 -1.52 16.00
CA ARG A 33 -0.02 -2.74 16.25
C ARG A 33 0.20 -3.32 17.64
N ASN A 34 1.43 -3.28 18.16
CA ASN A 34 1.75 -3.78 19.51
C ASN A 34 1.16 -2.90 20.62
N THR A 35 0.81 -1.65 20.31
CA THR A 35 0.34 -0.65 21.28
C THR A 35 -1.18 -0.43 21.20
N THR A 36 -1.77 -0.48 20.00
CA THR A 36 -3.19 -0.18 19.77
C THR A 36 -4.02 -1.42 19.44
N GLY A 37 -3.36 -2.55 19.13
CA GLY A 37 -4.03 -3.74 18.61
C GLY A 37 -4.61 -3.56 17.21
N LEU A 38 -4.37 -2.42 16.55
CA LEU A 38 -4.95 -2.10 15.24
C LEU A 38 -4.12 -2.75 14.12
N PRO A 39 -4.66 -3.76 13.42
CA PRO A 39 -3.93 -4.41 12.32
C PRO A 39 -3.94 -3.52 11.07
N ALA A 40 -2.88 -3.57 10.26
CA ALA A 40 -2.92 -2.99 8.91
C ALA A 40 -3.73 -3.89 7.97
N SER A 41 -5.04 -4.03 8.21
CA SER A 41 -5.93 -4.87 7.43
C SER A 41 -6.37 -4.19 6.14
N ASN A 42 -6.85 -4.98 5.18
CA ASN A 42 -7.36 -4.46 3.91
C ASN A 42 -8.47 -3.42 4.10
N GLU A 43 -9.34 -3.61 5.10
CA GLU A 43 -10.41 -2.65 5.41
C GLU A 43 -9.87 -1.29 5.85
N ILE A 44 -8.84 -1.27 6.71
CA ILE A 44 -8.23 -0.03 7.19
C ILE A 44 -7.49 0.67 6.05
N LEU A 45 -6.73 -0.09 5.25
CA LEU A 45 -6.06 0.47 4.08
C LEU A 45 -7.08 1.01 3.06
N GLN A 46 -8.17 0.29 2.80
CA GLN A 46 -9.25 0.79 1.94
C GLN A 46 -9.88 2.06 2.51
N SER A 47 -10.05 2.17 3.83
CA SER A 47 -10.57 3.39 4.46
C SER A 47 -9.63 4.58 4.26
N ILE A 48 -8.32 4.40 4.47
CA ILE A 48 -7.29 5.43 4.26
C ILE A 48 -7.23 5.85 2.78
N TYR A 49 -7.37 4.89 1.86
CA TYR A 49 -7.26 5.10 0.42
C TYR A 49 -8.62 5.10 -0.30
N SER A 50 -9.72 5.46 0.38
CA SER A 50 -11.10 5.37 -0.16
C SER A 50 -11.28 6.10 -1.50
N ASN A 51 -10.46 7.12 -1.78
CA ASN A 51 -10.51 7.90 -3.02
C ASN A 51 -9.71 7.27 -4.19
N ASN A 52 -9.02 6.15 -3.97
CA ASN A 52 -8.27 5.42 -5.00
C ASN A 52 -9.07 4.22 -5.48
N THR A 53 -8.94 3.90 -6.76
CA THR A 53 -9.55 2.69 -7.32
C THR A 53 -9.01 1.47 -6.59
N LYS A 54 -9.90 0.61 -6.08
CA LYS A 54 -9.57 -0.64 -5.37
C LYS A 54 -8.53 -1.48 -6.13
N ILE A 55 -8.62 -1.52 -7.46
CA ILE A 55 -7.70 -2.18 -8.37
C ILE A 55 -6.26 -1.67 -8.18
N SER A 56 -6.05 -0.35 -8.22
CA SER A 56 -4.72 0.26 -8.05
C SER A 56 -4.11 0.01 -6.67
N LEU A 57 -4.94 -0.11 -5.62
CA LEU A 57 -4.48 -0.45 -4.26
C LEU A 57 -4.02 -1.91 -4.18
N GLU A 58 -4.80 -2.85 -4.71
CA GLU A 58 -4.46 -4.27 -4.71
C GLU A 58 -3.21 -4.56 -5.55
N ASP A 59 -3.08 -3.94 -6.73
CA ASP A 59 -1.86 -4.04 -7.56
C ASP A 59 -0.64 -3.49 -6.82
N SER A 60 -0.77 -2.33 -6.18
CA SER A 60 0.33 -1.74 -5.39
C SER A 60 0.74 -2.62 -4.21
N LEU A 61 -0.22 -3.23 -3.50
CA LEU A 61 0.06 -4.19 -2.43
C LEU A 61 0.80 -5.43 -2.97
N ASN A 62 0.42 -5.92 -4.14
CA ASN A 62 1.04 -7.08 -4.77
C ASN A 62 2.48 -6.77 -5.22
N GLU A 63 2.72 -5.60 -5.81
CA GLU A 63 4.05 -5.09 -6.18
C GLU A 63 4.98 -4.99 -4.98
N LEU A 64 4.50 -4.38 -3.88
CA LEU A 64 5.27 -4.26 -2.63
C LEU A 64 5.55 -5.63 -2.01
N LYS A 65 4.59 -6.55 -2.05
CA LYS A 65 4.77 -7.94 -1.59
C LYS A 65 5.81 -8.69 -2.43
N LYS A 66 5.77 -8.57 -3.75
CA LYS A 66 6.77 -9.16 -4.67
C LYS A 66 8.18 -8.62 -4.39
N SER A 67 8.27 -7.33 -4.08
CA SER A 67 9.52 -6.65 -3.70
C SER A 67 10.03 -7.05 -2.31
N LYS A 68 9.33 -7.94 -1.59
CA LYS A 68 9.65 -8.43 -0.24
C LYS A 68 9.80 -7.32 0.81
N VAL A 69 9.16 -6.16 0.60
CA VAL A 69 9.16 -5.06 1.57
C VAL A 69 7.99 -5.14 2.55
N ILE A 70 6.91 -5.83 2.17
CA ILE A 70 5.76 -6.11 3.03
C ILE A 70 5.37 -7.59 2.92
N VAL A 71 4.69 -8.09 3.96
CA VAL A 71 4.16 -9.46 4.01
C VAL A 71 2.70 -9.44 4.44
N TYR A 72 1.87 -10.25 3.76
CA TYR A 72 0.49 -10.50 4.18
C TYR A 72 0.44 -11.71 5.11
N ARG A 73 -0.04 -11.50 6.33
CA ARG A 73 -0.19 -12.54 7.34
C ARG A 73 -1.64 -13.02 7.35
N LYS A 74 -1.90 -14.17 6.73
CA LYS A 74 -3.26 -14.73 6.59
C LYS A 74 -3.98 -15.00 7.92
N HIS A 75 -3.26 -15.38 8.98
CA HIS A 75 -3.84 -15.76 10.28
C HIS A 75 -4.50 -14.59 11.04
N ILE A 76 -4.23 -13.36 10.63
CA ILE A 76 -4.69 -12.11 11.27
C ILE A 76 -5.18 -11.09 10.23
N GLU A 77 -5.25 -11.51 8.97
CA GLU A 77 -5.70 -10.69 7.83
C GLU A 77 -5.08 -9.29 7.79
N SER A 78 -3.74 -9.24 7.95
CA SER A 78 -3.01 -7.98 8.13
C SER A 78 -1.69 -7.94 7.38
N TRP A 79 -1.32 -6.74 6.94
CA TRP A 79 -0.04 -6.43 6.33
C TRP A 79 0.98 -6.01 7.40
N SER A 80 2.22 -6.46 7.23
CA SER A 80 3.36 -6.04 8.04
C SER A 80 4.51 -5.64 7.14
N VAL A 81 5.37 -4.72 7.60
CA VAL A 81 6.65 -4.49 6.93
C VAL A 81 7.59 -5.67 7.16
N PHE A 82 8.42 -5.98 6.17
CA PHE A 82 9.45 -7.00 6.32
C PHE A 82 10.59 -6.41 7.16
N GLY A 83 10.55 -6.64 8.48
CA GLY A 83 11.66 -6.36 9.38
C GLY A 83 12.73 -7.43 9.26
N ARG A 84 14.01 -7.03 9.32
CA ARG A 84 15.12 -7.97 9.50
C ARG A 84 14.99 -8.73 10.81
#